data_AF-A0A0F9FNX6-F1
#
_entry.id   AF-A0A0F9FNX6-F1
#
_cell.length_a   1.000
_cell.length_b   1.000
_cell.length_c   1.000
_cell.angle_alpha   90.00
_cell.angle_beta   90.00
_cell.angle_gamma   90.00
#
_symmetry.space_group_name_H-M   'P 1'
#
loop_
_entity.id
_entity.type
_entity.pdbx_description
1 polymer ?
#
loop_
_entity_poly.entity_id
_entity_poly.type
_entity_poly.pdbx_seq_one_letter_code
_entity_poly.pdbx_strand_id
1 'polypeptide(L)'
;MALLQLSIIEAEKNIIERTAKITIVGLGKMGQPLVLVFTNAGFNVTGFDISEETVNMLNVGRTLIINEPEVQDRLVNAVANDKFTATINIEEAVKD
;
A
#
# COMPACT_ATOMS: atom_id res chain seq x y z
N MET A 1 10.71 11.34 -18.30
CA MET A 1 10.84 11.34 -16.83
C MET A 1 12.32 11.19 -16.52
N ALA A 2 12.97 12.23 -15.99
CA ALA A 2 14.39 12.16 -15.69
C ALA A 2 14.56 11.36 -14.40
N LEU A 3 15.18 10.18 -14.50
CA LEU A 3 15.42 9.17 -13.45
C LEU A 3 16.12 9.69 -12.17
N LEU A 4 16.44 10.98 -12.07
CA LEU A 4 17.26 11.58 -11.00
C LEU A 4 16.71 12.93 -10.49
N GLN A 5 15.47 13.29 -10.78
CA GLN A 5 14.96 14.64 -10.45
C GLN A 5 14.40 14.80 -9.03
N LEU A 6 14.20 13.74 -8.26
CA LEU A 6 13.75 13.89 -6.88
C LEU A 6 14.92 14.30 -5.99
N SER A 7 14.92 15.56 -5.55
CA SER A 7 15.88 16.02 -4.55
C SER A 7 15.54 15.44 -3.16
N ILE A 8 16.54 15.39 -2.28
CA ILE A 8 16.31 14.98 -0.87
C ILE A 8 15.27 15.87 -0.19
N ILE A 9 15.26 17.17 -0.51
CA ILE A 9 14.32 18.15 0.04
C ILE A 9 12.89 17.84 -0.40
N GLU A 10 12.68 17.50 -1.67
CA GLU A 10 11.36 17.11 -2.19
C GLU A 10 10.92 15.76 -1.65
N ALA A 11 11.82 14.79 -1.51
CA ALA A 11 11.52 13.50 -0.90
C ALA A 11 11.07 13.67 0.56
N GLU A 12 11.82 14.43 1.35
CA GLU A 12 11.48 14.75 2.74
C GLU A 12 10.13 15.45 2.84
N LYS A 13 9.90 16.47 2.00
CA LYS A 13 8.62 17.17 1.93
C LYS A 13 7.46 16.20 1.65
N ASN A 14 7.58 15.35 0.63
CA ASN A 14 6.53 14.42 0.24
C ASN A 14 6.23 13.38 1.34
N ILE A 15 7.27 12.96 2.07
CA ILE A 15 7.10 12.08 3.23
C ILE A 15 6.37 12.82 4.34
N ILE A 16 6.80 14.02 4.72
CA ILE A 16 6.19 14.83 5.81
C ILE A 16 4.73 15.14 5.50
N GLU A 17 4.42 15.56 4.28
CA GLU A 17 3.08 15.93 3.82
C GLU A 17 2.20 14.72 3.46
N ARG A 18 2.73 13.48 3.57
CA ARG A 18 2.05 12.22 3.22
C ARG A 18 1.59 12.13 1.75
N THR A 19 2.26 12.87 0.87
CA THR A 19 1.99 12.88 -0.58
C THR A 19 2.87 11.91 -1.34
N ALA A 20 3.91 11.34 -0.71
CA ALA A 20 4.69 10.26 -1.29
C ALA A 20 3.79 9.05 -1.58
N LYS A 21 3.85 8.53 -2.81
CA LYS A 21 3.19 7.28 -3.18
C LYS A 21 4.04 6.12 -2.68
N ILE A 22 3.42 5.17 -1.99
CA ILE A 22 4.12 4.01 -1.43
C ILE A 22 3.68 2.76 -2.16
N THR A 23 4.64 2.00 -2.68
CA THR A 23 4.39 0.69 -3.29
C THR A 23 4.95 -0.40 -2.39
N ILE A 24 4.11 -1.37 -2.02
CA ILE A 24 4.52 -2.56 -1.27
C ILE A 24 4.55 -3.76 -2.22
N VAL A 25 5.74 -4.29 -2.48
CA VAL A 25 5.96 -5.45 -3.34
C VAL A 25 5.98 -6.72 -2.48
N GLY A 26 5.02 -7.60 -2.72
CA GLY A 26 4.75 -8.80 -1.91
C GLY A 26 3.76 -8.49 -0.79
N LEU A 27 2.60 -9.15 -0.80
CA LEU A 27 1.48 -8.98 0.14
C LEU A 27 1.24 -10.25 0.97
N GLY A 28 2.32 -10.94 1.30
CA GLY A 28 2.32 -12.02 2.28
C GLY A 28 2.27 -11.51 3.72
N LYS A 29 2.76 -12.35 4.64
CA LYS A 29 2.73 -12.09 6.10
C LYS A 29 3.32 -10.75 6.53
N MET A 30 4.36 -10.27 5.84
CA MET A 30 5.01 -8.99 6.16
C MET A 30 4.50 -7.82 5.32
N GLY A 31 3.99 -8.09 4.11
CA GLY A 31 3.47 -7.04 3.24
C GLY A 31 2.17 -6.44 3.76
N GLN A 32 1.25 -7.28 4.21
CA GLN A 32 -0.04 -6.83 4.72
C GLN A 32 0.08 -5.89 5.95
N PRO A 33 0.91 -6.19 6.97
CA PRO A 33 1.13 -5.24 8.07
C PRO A 33 1.75 -3.92 7.60
N LEU A 34 2.67 -3.94 6.63
CA LEU A 34 3.26 -2.71 6.09
C LEU A 34 2.24 -1.83 5.38
N VAL A 35 1.33 -2.43 4.59
CA VAL A 35 0.19 -1.72 4.01
C VAL A 35 -0.61 -0.99 5.08
N LEU A 36 -0.94 -1.67 6.18
CA LEU A 36 -1.72 -1.09 7.28
C LEU A 36 -0.96 0.02 8.02
N VAL A 37 0.35 -0.16 8.24
CA VAL A 37 1.19 0.87 8.87
C VAL A 37 1.20 2.15 8.03
N PHE A 38 1.43 2.05 6.73
CA PHE A 38 1.54 3.22 5.86
C PHE A 38 0.20 3.89 5.56
N THR A 39 -0.86 3.11 5.34
CA THR A 39 -2.23 3.65 5.21
C THR A 39 -2.68 4.36 6.49
N ASN A 40 -2.41 3.78 7.66
CA ASN A 40 -2.70 4.43 8.95
C ASN A 40 -1.85 5.69 9.19
N ALA A 41 -0.63 5.73 8.65
CA ALA A 41 0.20 6.93 8.68
C ALA A 41 -0.27 8.03 7.72
N GLY A 42 -1.29 7.78 6.90
CA GLY A 42 -1.97 8.73 6.02
C GLY A 42 -1.59 8.62 4.53
N PHE A 43 -0.65 7.75 4.18
CA PHE A 43 -0.18 7.57 2.81
C PHE A 43 -1.20 6.83 1.94
N ASN A 44 -1.14 7.08 0.64
CA ASN A 44 -1.80 6.24 -0.35
C ASN A 44 -0.84 5.10 -0.72
N VAL A 45 -1.31 3.86 -0.61
CA VAL A 45 -0.50 2.66 -0.78
C VAL A 45 -1.02 1.83 -1.95
N THR A 46 -0.14 1.44 -2.85
CA THR A 46 -0.41 0.41 -3.85
C THR A 46 0.34 -0.87 -3.49
N GLY A 47 -0.38 -1.98 -3.34
CA GLY A 47 0.18 -3.30 -3.14
C GLY A 47 0.38 -4.03 -4.46
N PHE A 48 1.48 -4.74 -4.60
CA PHE A 48 1.69 -5.71 -5.67
C PHE A 48 1.88 -7.11 -5.10
N ASP A 49 1.22 -8.10 -5.66
CA ASP A 49 1.53 -9.51 -5.41
C ASP A 49 1.34 -10.33 -6.69
N ILE A 50 2.08 -11.43 -6.82
CA ILE A 50 1.96 -12.35 -7.95
C ILE A 50 0.69 -13.21 -7.86
N SER A 51 0.11 -13.33 -6.67
CA SER A 51 -1.11 -14.11 -6.41
C SER A 51 -2.36 -13.27 -6.63
N GLU A 52 -3.09 -13.56 -7.71
CA GLU A 52 -4.43 -12.98 -7.95
C GLU A 52 -5.39 -13.21 -6.78
N GLU A 53 -5.30 -14.38 -6.13
CA GLU A 53 -6.12 -14.68 -4.95
C GLU A 53 -5.85 -13.70 -3.83
N THR A 54 -4.57 -13.44 -3.52
CA THR A 54 -4.16 -12.47 -2.50
C THR A 54 -4.66 -11.06 -2.86
N VAL A 55 -4.46 -10.64 -4.11
CA VAL A 55 -4.89 -9.32 -4.60
C VAL A 55 -6.40 -9.14 -4.49
N ASN A 56 -7.18 -10.09 -5.01
CA ASN A 56 -8.64 -10.02 -4.99
C ASN A 56 -9.19 -10.01 -3.57
N MET A 57 -8.63 -10.84 -2.68
CA MET A 57 -9.00 -10.93 -1.27
C MET A 57 -8.73 -9.61 -0.53
N LEU A 58 -7.57 -8.99 -0.76
CA LEU A 58 -7.19 -7.70 -0.17
C LEU A 58 -8.05 -6.55 -0.69
N ASN A 59 -8.36 -6.50 -1.99
CA ASN A 59 -9.19 -5.46 -2.61
C ASN A 59 -10.66 -5.49 -2.16
N VAL A 60 -11.14 -6.62 -1.64
CA VAL A 60 -12.46 -6.69 -0.99
C VAL A 60 -12.39 -6.51 0.53
N GLY A 61 -11.24 -6.02 1.03
CA GLY A 61 -11.02 -5.70 2.43
C GLY A 61 -10.82 -6.92 3.33
N ARG A 62 -10.39 -8.09 2.81
CA ARG A 62 -10.11 -9.28 3.63
C ARG A 62 -8.61 -9.49 3.76
N THR A 63 -8.17 -10.09 4.87
CA THR A 63 -6.75 -10.36 5.17
C THR A 63 -6.55 -11.78 5.69
N LEU A 64 -5.34 -12.31 5.48
CA LEU A 64 -4.90 -13.58 6.07
C LEU A 64 -4.29 -13.41 7.48
N ILE A 65 -4.10 -12.17 7.94
CA ILE A 65 -3.66 -11.89 9.30
C ILE A 65 -4.85 -12.18 10.23
N ILE A 66 -4.75 -13.30 10.91
CA ILE A 66 -5.70 -13.73 11.93
C ILE A 66 -5.17 -13.38 13.32
N ASN A 67 -6.08 -13.11 14.25
CA ASN A 67 -5.81 -12.86 15.68
C ASN A 67 -5.02 -11.59 16.03
N GLU A 68 -4.92 -10.63 15.11
CA GLU A 68 -4.46 -9.28 15.44
C GLU A 68 -5.68 -8.34 15.52
N PRO A 69 -5.96 -7.70 16.68
CA PRO A 69 -7.06 -6.77 16.82
C PRO A 69 -6.98 -5.64 15.78
N GLU A 70 -8.14 -5.15 15.35
CA GLU A 70 -8.29 -4.00 14.43
C GLU A 70 -7.74 -4.18 13.01
N VAL A 71 -6.94 -5.21 12.71
CA VAL A 71 -6.32 -5.39 11.38
C VAL A 71 -7.36 -5.50 10.27
N GLN A 72 -8.40 -6.32 10.49
CA GLN A 72 -9.50 -6.48 9.55
C GLN A 72 -10.24 -5.15 9.31
N ASP A 73 -10.59 -4.42 10.37
CA ASP A 73 -11.33 -3.15 10.28
C ASP A 73 -10.49 -2.05 9.62
N ARG A 74 -9.20 -1.99 9.95
CA ARG A 74 -8.24 -1.05 9.35
C ARG A 74 -8.07 -1.30 7.85
N LEU A 75 -8.01 -2.56 7.43
CA LEU A 75 -7.94 -2.89 6.00
C LEU A 75 -9.22 -2.48 5.27
N VAL A 76 -10.39 -2.83 5.80
CA VAL A 76 -11.69 -2.43 5.24
C VAL A 76 -11.77 -0.92 5.09
N ASN A 77 -11.37 -0.17 6.12
CA ASN A 77 -11.32 1.28 6.07
C ASN A 77 -10.33 1.81 5.03
N ALA A 78 -9.14 1.22 4.92
CA ALA A 78 -8.14 1.63 3.93
C ALA A 78 -8.65 1.45 2.50
N VAL A 79 -9.30 0.33 2.20
CA VAL A 79 -9.92 0.07 0.88
C VAL A 79 -11.09 1.03 0.64
N ALA A 80 -12.00 1.17 1.61
CA ALA A 80 -13.21 2.00 1.46
C ALA A 80 -12.92 3.51 1.30
N ASN A 81 -11.75 3.97 1.75
CA ASN A 81 -11.31 5.37 1.62
C ASN A 81 -10.29 5.57 0.49
N ASP A 82 -10.16 4.61 -0.44
CA ASP A 82 -9.21 4.65 -1.56
C ASP A 82 -7.74 4.88 -1.12
N LYS A 83 -7.42 4.49 0.12
CA LYS A 83 -6.06 4.57 0.69
C LYS A 83 -5.21 3.36 0.33
N PHE A 84 -5.83 2.26 -0.06
CA PHE A 84 -5.15 1.05 -0.46
C PHE A 84 -5.83 0.36 -1.64
N THR A 85 -5.02 -0.02 -2.62
CA THR A 85 -5.39 -0.90 -3.73
C THR A 85 -4.28 -1.93 -3.94
N ALA A 86 -4.63 -3.16 -4.34
CA ALA A 86 -3.69 -4.19 -4.75
C ALA A 86 -3.82 -4.50 -6.25
N THR A 87 -2.71 -4.84 -6.91
CA THR A 87 -2.66 -5.22 -8.33
C THR A 87 -1.67 -6.36 -8.57
N ILE A 88 -1.87 -7.12 -9.64
CA ILE A 88 -0.91 -8.10 -10.16
C ILE A 88 0.04 -7.51 -11.20
N ASN A 89 -0.12 -6.22 -11.53
CA ASN A 89 0.71 -5.53 -12.50
C ASN A 89 1.74 -4.65 -11.79
N ILE A 90 3.01 -5.07 -11.83
CA ILE A 90 4.09 -4.32 -11.17
C ILE A 90 4.28 -2.93 -11.80
N GLU A 91 4.10 -2.80 -13.11
CA GLU A 91 4.28 -1.53 -13.81
C GLU A 91 3.21 -0.51 -13.39
N GLU A 92 1.99 -0.98 -13.17
CA GLU A 92 0.92 -0.15 -12.58
C GLU A 92 1.28 0.25 -11.15
N ALA A 93 1.79 -0.70 -10.35
CA ALA A 93 2.07 -0.47 -8.95
C ALA A 93 3.20 0.54 -8.67
N VAL A 94 4.20 0.63 -9.56
CA VAL A 94 5.36 1.53 -9.41
C VAL A 94 5.25 2.80 -10.25
N LYS A 95 4.10 3.05 -10.87
CA LYS A 95 3.91 4.20 -11.77
C LYS A 95 3.81 5.51 -10.99
N ASP A 96 4.60 6.49 -11.45
CA ASP A 96 4.60 7.89 -10.99
C ASP A 96 3.24 8.59 -11.09
#